data_AF-A0A2C5YFZ9-F1
#
_entry.id   AF-A0A2C5YFZ9-F1
#
_cell.length_a   1.000
_cell.length_b   1.000
_cell.length_c   1.000
_cell.angle_alpha   90.00
_cell.angle_beta   90.00
_cell.angle_gamma   90.00
#
_symmetry.space_group_name_H-M   'P 1'
#
loop_
_entity.id
_entity.type
_entity.pdbx_description
1 polymer ?
#
loop_
_entity_poly.entity_id
_entity_poly.type
_entity_poly.pdbx_seq_one_letter_code
_entity_poly.pdbx_strand_id
1 'polypeptide(L)'
;MALGFTHRYGVINEAIQRARKEKILICAAVPNNGNLEPIYFPAVEHQDIFGIFSANARNRESGNLNPSCDDRQYCFVIFGKGIFLGTQDENRRLEGTSYAASIVTGLMAMLLEFSRQDIKASCNLSNL
;
A
#
# COMPACT_ATOMS: atom_id res chain seq x y z
N MET A 1 2.11 2.43 -5.56
CA MET A 1 3.54 2.58 -5.93
C MET A 1 4.33 1.47 -5.27
N ALA A 2 4.95 0.61 -6.07
CA ALA A 2 5.74 -0.54 -5.61
C ALA A 2 7.25 -0.21 -5.57
N LEU A 3 7.58 0.99 -5.09
CA LEU A 3 8.94 1.55 -5.12
C LEU A 3 9.12 2.58 -4.01
N GLY A 4 10.39 2.94 -3.74
CA GLY A 4 10.78 3.98 -2.80
C GLY A 4 12.16 4.55 -3.10
N PHE A 5 12.45 5.70 -2.50
CA PHE A 5 13.65 6.49 -2.70
C PHE A 5 14.19 7.01 -1.36
N THR A 6 15.50 6.96 -1.18
CA THR A 6 16.18 7.48 0.01
C THR A 6 16.08 9.01 0.14
N HIS A 7 15.74 9.71 -0.95
CA HIS A 7 15.67 11.18 -0.99
C HIS A 7 14.29 11.62 -1.48
N ARG A 8 13.84 12.79 -1.01
CA ARG A 8 12.63 13.43 -1.51
C ARG A 8 12.94 14.09 -2.85
N TYR A 9 12.07 13.88 -3.83
CA TYR A 9 12.16 14.50 -5.15
C TYR A 9 10.97 15.44 -5.36
N GLY A 10 11.25 16.72 -5.62
CA GLY A 10 10.23 17.76 -5.77
C GLY A 10 9.16 17.40 -6.81
N VAL A 11 9.58 16.90 -7.98
CA VAL A 11 8.67 16.49 -9.06
C VAL A 11 7.71 15.38 -8.63
N ILE A 12 8.19 14.42 -7.84
CA ILE A 12 7.35 13.33 -7.33
C ILE A 12 6.39 13.85 -6.26
N ASN A 13 6.87 14.74 -5.38
CA ASN A 13 6.01 15.38 -4.38
C ASN A 13 4.90 16.22 -5.02
N GLU A 14 5.20 17.00 -6.06
CA GLU A 14 4.20 17.74 -6.81
C GLU A 14 3.15 16.83 -7.46
N ALA A 15 3.57 15.68 -7.99
CA ALA A 15 2.66 14.67 -8.52
C ALA A 15 1.74 14.08 -7.44
N ILE A 16 2.30 13.78 -6.26
CA ILE A 16 1.53 13.33 -5.08
C ILE A 16 0.49 14.38 -4.68
N GLN A 17 0.89 15.64 -4.56
CA GLN A 17 -0.03 16.72 -4.17
C GLN A 17 -1.14 16.92 -5.21
N ARG A 18 -0.84 16.80 -6.50
CA ARG A 18 -1.85 16.88 -7.56
C ARG A 18 -2.86 15.73 -7.47
N ALA A 19 -2.38 14.49 -7.35
CA ALA A 19 -3.24 13.32 -7.21
C ALA A 19 -4.14 13.42 -5.97
N ARG A 20 -3.64 13.97 -4.86
CA ARG A 20 -4.45 14.22 -3.66
C ARG A 20 -5.55 15.25 -3.86
N LYS A 21 -5.27 16.35 -4.57
CA LYS A 21 -6.30 17.34 -4.93
C LYS A 21 -7.43 16.71 -5.76
N GLU A 22 -7.10 15.72 -6.57
CA GLU A 22 -8.04 14.92 -7.35
C GLU A 22 -8.70 13.77 -6.55
N LYS A 23 -8.46 13.70 -5.23
CA LYS A 23 -9.00 12.70 -4.30
C LYS A 23 -8.59 11.25 -4.66
N ILE A 24 -7.41 11.09 -5.24
CA ILE A 24 -6.83 9.78 -5.53
C ILE A 24 -6.14 9.25 -4.27
N LEU A 25 -6.47 8.01 -3.88
CA LEU A 25 -5.76 7.31 -2.81
C LEU A 25 -4.41 6.82 -3.31
N ILE A 26 -3.37 7.03 -2.52
CA ILE A 26 -2.00 6.71 -2.89
C ILE A 26 -1.42 5.71 -1.89
N CYS A 27 -1.10 4.51 -2.35
CA CYS A 27 -0.37 3.50 -1.57
C CYS A 27 1.08 3.45 -2.01
N ALA A 28 2.01 3.30 -1.08
CA ALA A 28 3.43 3.15 -1.37
C ALA A 28 4.05 2.01 -0.54
N ALA A 29 4.86 1.18 -1.19
CA ALA A 29 5.64 0.16 -0.50
C ALA A 29 6.71 0.82 0.38
N VAL A 30 6.86 0.35 1.62
CA VAL A 30 8.01 0.68 2.48
C VAL A 30 9.26 -0.08 2.00
N PRO A 31 10.49 0.32 2.35
CA PRO A 31 11.69 -0.42 1.92
C PRO A 31 11.73 -1.85 2.48
N ASN A 32 12.52 -2.72 1.82
CA ASN A 32 12.68 -4.15 2.14
C ASN A 32 13.97 -4.45 2.92
N ASN A 33 14.47 -3.50 3.71
CA ASN A 33 15.77 -3.55 4.38
C ASN A 33 15.69 -3.97 5.85
N GLY A 34 14.51 -4.43 6.30
CA GLY A 34 14.29 -4.77 7.70
C GLY A 34 14.42 -3.55 8.61
N ASN A 35 14.56 -3.80 9.91
CA ASN A 35 14.66 -2.76 10.95
C ASN A 35 15.99 -1.96 10.95
N LEU A 36 16.74 -1.95 9.84
CA LEU A 36 18.06 -1.31 9.77
C LEU A 36 17.99 0.16 9.34
N GLU A 37 16.91 0.56 8.69
CA GLU A 37 16.81 1.84 8.00
C GLU A 37 15.41 2.43 8.17
N PRO A 38 15.25 3.76 8.04
CA PRO A 38 13.95 4.41 8.15
C PRO A 38 13.07 4.10 6.93
N ILE A 39 11.79 4.43 7.05
CA ILE A 39 10.85 4.42 5.93
C ILE A 39 11.29 5.47 4.91
N TYR A 40 11.34 5.07 3.63
CA TYR A 40 11.77 5.91 2.53
C TYR A 40 10.62 6.71 1.89
N PHE A 41 10.99 7.76 1.17
CA PHE A 41 10.03 8.51 0.36
C PHE A 41 9.51 7.61 -0.78
N PRO A 42 8.22 7.63 -1.14
CA PRO A 42 7.20 8.52 -0.62
C PRO A 42 6.39 7.93 0.54
N ALA A 43 6.63 6.67 0.94
CA ALA A 43 5.88 6.00 2.00
C ALA A 43 6.01 6.67 3.39
N VAL A 44 7.07 7.46 3.62
CA VAL A 44 7.26 8.23 4.87
C VAL A 44 6.25 9.37 5.06
N GLU A 45 5.58 9.80 3.99
CA GLU A 45 4.60 10.90 4.00
C GLU A 45 3.22 10.42 4.49
N HIS A 46 3.16 9.91 5.72
CA HIS A 46 2.00 9.20 6.31
C HIS A 46 0.68 10.00 6.33
N GLN A 47 0.70 11.33 6.18
CA GLN A 47 -0.52 12.15 6.06
C GLN A 47 -1.16 12.08 4.67
N ASP A 48 -0.34 11.75 3.67
CA ASP A 48 -0.66 11.89 2.26
C ASP A 48 -0.71 10.54 1.55
N ILE A 49 0.01 9.56 2.10
CA ILE A 49 0.29 8.28 1.49
C ILE A 49 0.13 7.16 2.51
N PHE A 50 -0.53 6.10 2.09
CA PHE A 50 -0.59 4.85 2.84
C PHE A 50 0.73 4.09 2.64
N GLY A 51 1.61 4.12 3.64
CA GLY A 51 2.81 3.30 3.69
C GLY A 51 2.45 1.84 3.98
N ILE A 52 2.83 0.94 3.08
CA ILE A 52 2.40 -0.46 3.11
C ILE A 52 3.56 -1.39 3.45
N PHE A 53 3.36 -2.11 4.54
CA PHE A 53 4.26 -3.11 5.10
C PHE A 53 3.85 -4.52 4.66
N SER A 54 4.80 -5.45 4.70
CA SER A 54 4.61 -6.83 4.29
C SER A 54 4.46 -7.78 5.49
N ALA A 55 3.47 -8.66 5.43
CA ALA A 55 3.28 -9.78 6.33
C ALA A 55 3.36 -11.12 5.60
N ASN A 56 3.55 -12.18 6.39
CA ASN A 56 3.37 -13.58 5.99
C ASN A 56 2.07 -14.15 6.54
N ALA A 57 1.72 -15.36 6.11
CA ALA A 57 0.52 -16.10 6.54
C ALA A 57 0.42 -16.36 8.06
N ARG A 58 1.52 -16.22 8.81
CA ARG A 58 1.54 -16.38 10.27
C ARG A 58 1.34 -15.06 11.01
N ASN A 59 0.97 -13.99 10.30
CA ASN A 59 0.78 -12.63 10.80
C ASN A 59 1.98 -12.07 11.59
N ARG A 60 3.20 -12.56 11.30
CA ARG A 60 4.40 -11.93 11.85
C ARG A 60 4.83 -10.81 10.92
N GLU A 61 4.83 -9.59 11.44
CA GLU A 61 5.61 -8.50 10.86
C GLU A 61 6.99 -9.03 10.57
N SER A 62 7.35 -8.98 9.30
CA SER A 62 8.59 -9.59 8.85
C SER A 62 9.69 -8.61 9.15
N GLY A 63 10.21 -8.59 10.39
CA GLY A 63 11.25 -7.66 10.82
C GLY A 63 12.55 -7.74 10.02
N ASN A 64 12.71 -8.79 9.20
CA ASN A 64 13.78 -8.92 8.22
C ASN A 64 13.51 -8.18 6.89
N LEU A 65 12.28 -7.71 6.65
CA LEU A 65 11.85 -7.00 5.45
C LEU A 65 11.37 -5.60 5.78
N ASN A 66 10.46 -5.48 6.74
CA ASN A 66 9.86 -4.22 7.12
C ASN A 66 10.82 -3.37 7.96
N PRO A 67 10.89 -2.05 7.71
CA PRO A 67 11.50 -1.12 8.65
C PRO A 67 10.66 -1.04 9.93
N SER A 68 11.22 -0.42 10.97
CA SER A 68 10.48 -0.20 12.21
C SER A 68 9.39 0.84 12.00
N CYS A 69 8.19 0.51 12.46
CA CYS A 69 7.08 1.44 12.57
C CYS A 69 7.37 2.45 13.70
N ASP A 70 7.28 3.75 13.42
CA ASP A 70 7.28 4.79 14.45
C ASP A 70 5.87 4.92 15.05
N ASP A 71 5.75 5.16 16.36
CA ASP A 71 4.48 5.29 17.10
C ASP A 71 3.56 6.38 16.52
N ARG A 72 4.11 7.30 15.74
CA ARG A 72 3.39 8.40 15.09
C ARG A 72 2.77 8.03 13.74
N GLN A 73 3.04 6.84 13.21
CA GLN A 73 2.65 6.42 11.87
C GLN A 73 1.71 5.20 11.91
N TYR A 74 0.62 5.26 11.16
CA TYR A 74 -0.21 4.08 10.93
C TYR A 74 0.54 3.10 10.03
N CYS A 75 0.87 1.93 10.56
CA CYS A 75 1.51 0.87 9.79
C CYS A 75 0.47 -0.08 9.21
N PHE A 76 0.15 0.15 7.94
CA PHE A 76 -0.76 -0.71 7.19
C PHE A 76 -0.01 -1.95 6.72
N VAL A 77 -0.43 -3.11 7.19
CA VAL A 77 0.25 -4.38 6.90
C VAL A 77 -0.70 -5.31 6.15
N ILE A 78 -0.20 -5.93 5.07
CA ILE A 78 -0.91 -6.99 4.34
C ILE A 78 0.08 -8.03 3.83
N PHE A 79 -0.42 -9.16 3.30
CA PHE A 79 0.41 -10.19 2.72
C PHE A 79 1.32 -9.66 1.61
N GLY A 80 2.62 -9.85 1.80
CA GLY A 80 3.63 -9.61 0.78
C GLY A 80 4.75 -10.65 0.83
N LYS A 81 4.54 -11.78 1.52
CA LYS A 81 5.46 -12.93 1.54
C LYS A 81 4.73 -14.21 1.17
N GLY A 82 5.46 -15.13 0.54
CA GLY A 82 4.88 -16.41 0.10
C GLY A 82 3.95 -16.23 -1.10
N ILE A 83 4.10 -15.13 -1.83
CA ILE A 83 3.25 -14.78 -2.96
C ILE A 83 3.55 -15.73 -4.11
N PHE A 84 2.50 -16.24 -4.73
CA PHE A 84 2.57 -17.06 -5.93
C PHE A 84 2.00 -16.27 -7.10
N LEU A 85 2.72 -16.27 -8.23
CA LEU A 85 2.23 -15.72 -9.49
C LEU A 85 2.08 -16.88 -10.47
N GLY A 86 0.87 -17.10 -10.97
CA GLY A 86 0.54 -18.23 -11.86
C GLY A 86 1.31 -18.28 -13.19
N THR A 87 2.09 -17.24 -13.50
CA THR A 87 2.97 -17.17 -14.66
C THR A 87 4.42 -17.59 -14.37
N GLN A 88 4.74 -17.94 -13.12
CA GLN A 88 6.07 -18.39 -12.69
C GLN A 88 6.02 -19.82 -12.17
N ASP A 89 7.19 -20.45 -12.04
CA ASP A 89 7.36 -21.75 -11.41
C ASP A 89 6.60 -21.79 -10.06
N GLU A 90 5.73 -22.80 -9.89
CA GLU A 90 4.91 -23.03 -8.69
C GLU A 90 5.74 -23.14 -7.40
N ASN A 91 7.02 -23.46 -7.54
CA ASN A 91 7.95 -23.56 -6.43
C ASN A 91 8.58 -22.21 -6.04
N ARG A 92 8.47 -21.17 -6.87
CA ARG A 92 9.05 -19.86 -6.60
C ARG A 92 8.08 -18.99 -5.79
N ARG A 93 8.37 -18.86 -4.49
CA ARG A 93 7.69 -17.94 -3.60
C ARG A 93 8.33 -16.56 -3.66
N LEU A 94 7.52 -15.54 -3.90
CA LEU A 94 7.96 -14.16 -3.96
C LEU A 94 7.70 -13.47 -2.62
N GLU A 95 8.56 -12.51 -2.31
CA GLU A 95 8.45 -11.67 -1.12
C GLU A 95 8.84 -10.22 -1.41
N GLY A 96 8.18 -9.30 -0.71
CA GLY A 96 8.44 -7.87 -0.78
C GLY A 96 7.20 -7.03 -0.45
N THR A 97 7.45 -5.85 0.08
CA THR A 97 6.45 -4.80 0.33
C THR A 97 5.82 -4.28 -0.98
N SER A 98 6.50 -4.44 -2.11
CA SER A 98 5.98 -4.17 -3.45
C SER A 98 4.72 -5.00 -3.78
N TYR A 99 4.70 -6.28 -3.39
CA TYR A 99 3.52 -7.14 -3.55
C TYR A 99 2.41 -6.72 -2.59
N ALA A 100 2.76 -6.44 -1.33
CA ALA A 100 1.80 -5.95 -0.34
C ALA A 100 1.10 -4.67 -0.81
N ALA A 101 1.86 -3.69 -1.32
CA ALA A 101 1.35 -2.44 -1.86
C ALA A 101 0.38 -2.67 -3.04
N SER A 102 0.69 -3.60 -3.93
CA SER A 102 -0.19 -3.95 -5.05
C SER A 102 -1.49 -4.59 -4.58
N ILE A 103 -1.40 -5.55 -3.65
CA ILE A 103 -2.55 -6.28 -3.11
C ILE A 103 -3.50 -5.32 -2.37
N VAL A 104 -2.99 -4.48 -1.47
CA VAL A 104 -3.83 -3.52 -0.73
C VAL A 104 -4.46 -2.49 -1.65
N THR A 105 -3.76 -2.07 -2.72
CA THR A 105 -4.34 -1.15 -3.70
C THR A 105 -5.55 -1.78 -4.39
N GLY A 106 -5.46 -3.06 -4.78
CA GLY A 106 -6.60 -3.81 -5.31
C GLY A 106 -7.74 -3.94 -4.30
N LEU A 107 -7.42 -4.26 -3.04
CA LEU A 107 -8.40 -4.33 -1.95
C LEU A 107 -9.13 -2.99 -1.74
N MET A 108 -8.38 -1.88 -1.68
CA MET A 108 -8.95 -0.54 -1.53
C MET A 108 -9.86 -0.18 -2.70
N ALA A 109 -9.49 -0.54 -3.94
CA ALA A 109 -10.35 -0.32 -5.10
C ALA A 109 -11.68 -1.08 -4.97
N MET A 110 -11.64 -2.34 -4.51
CA MET A 110 -12.86 -3.13 -4.26
C MET A 110 -13.71 -2.53 -3.14
N LEU A 111 -13.09 -2.08 -2.05
CA LEU A 111 -13.80 -1.43 -0.94
C LEU A 111 -14.45 -0.11 -1.37
N LEU A 112 -13.74 0.69 -2.17
CA LEU A 112 -14.27 1.93 -2.74
C LEU A 112 -15.47 1.65 -3.65
N GLU A 113 -15.37 0.64 -4.52
CA GLU A 113 -16.49 0.27 -5.38
C GLU A 113 -17.68 -0.23 -4.56
N PHE A 114 -17.44 -1.08 -3.56
CA PHE A 114 -18.48 -1.56 -2.64
C PHE A 114 -19.17 -0.40 -1.92
N SER A 115 -18.41 0.54 -1.35
CA SER A 115 -18.96 1.70 -0.62
C SER A 115 -19.83 2.62 -1.48
N ARG A 116 -19.62 2.60 -2.81
CA ARG A 116 -20.43 3.39 -3.76
C ARG A 116 -21.75 2.71 -4.13
N GLN A 117 -21.90 1.41 -3.86
CA GLN A 117 -23.12 0.68 -4.21
C GLN A 117 -24.32 1.12 -3.38
N ASP A 118 -24.13 1.40 -2.08
CA ASP A 118 -25.19 1.93 -1.21
C ASP A 118 -25.71 3.29 -1.70
N ILE A 119 -24.83 4.13 -2.25
CA ILE A 119 -25.20 5.44 -2.81
C ILE A 119 -26.06 5.28 -4.07
N LYS A 120 -25.74 4.30 -4.93
CA LYS A 120 -26.50 4.04 -6.16
C LYS A 120 -27.87 3.40 -5.87
N ALA A 121 -27.97 2.54 -4.86
CA ALA A 121 -29.23 1.92 -4.47
C ALA A 121 -30.25 2.95 -3.96
N SER A 122 -29.80 3.96 -3.19
CA SER A 122 -30.68 5.03 -2.70
C SER A 122 -31.16 6.00 -3.81
N CYS A 123 -30.34 6.29 -4.82
CA CYS A 123 -30.76 7.14 -5.95
C CYS A 123 -31.84 6.50 -6.85
N ASN A 124 -31.95 5.17 -6.87
CA ASN A 124 -33.01 4.49 -7.64
C ASN A 124 -34.37 4.49 -6.94
N LEU A 125 -34.42 4.75 -5.63
CA LEU A 125 -35.66 4.82 -4.86
C LEU A 125 -36.29 6.22 -4.84
N SER A 126 -35.57 7.25 -5.29
CA SER A 126 -36.09 8.62 -5.42
C SER A 126 -36.71 8.95 -6.78
N ASN A 127 -36.77 7.97 -7.70
CA ASN A 127 -37.36 8.09 -9.04
C ASN A 127 -38.61 7.19 -9.23
N LEU A 128 -39.17 6.68 -8.14
CA LEU A 128 -40.43 5.94 -8.06
C LEU A 128 -41.40 6.72 -7.16
#